data_AF-A0A6V7J073-F1
#
_entry.id   AF-A0A6V7J073-F1
#
_cell.length_a   1.000
_cell.length_b   1.000
_cell.length_c   1.000
_cell.angle_alpha   90.00
_cell.angle_beta   90.00
_cell.angle_gamma   90.00
#
_symmetry.space_group_name_H-M   'P 1'
#
loop_
_entity.id
_entity.type
_entity.pdbx_description
1 polymer ?
#
loop_
_entity_poly.entity_id
_entity_poly.type
_entity_poly.pdbx_seq_one_letter_code
_entity_poly.pdbx_strand_id
1 'polypeptide(L)'
;GADVNICQHEHGYTALHFAALSGNADLCHLLMSHGAKVNATNSVGRTAAQMAAFVGNHNCVAIINNYIPKADIDYYVKPQGLQTEPMLPPHLADSFHKFIMQVNVHPVRVAITLQRCTGLLDHLTKIQKVLESLRQREMTRGADTNEIMAFKYHYLSCIINELLKLKKRQEARKEKSEKEKLEKPSENDEKKSQTDLVELFIKQLLKCSKSDSLKPEYQEALLREIVREFPFRESTIFRQMIATLAGTDPPSAVSVVAAAINGQRGFADILQVCVTCGEEKATKKCSKCKVVQYCDRECQRYHWFLHKKECAREDTISALEKAPKVPDTDKAQLANAIKEEINNL
;
A
#
# COMPACT_ATOMS: atom_id res chain seq x y z
N GLY A 1 -21.34 9.17 -23.75
CA GLY A 1 -20.36 10.26 -23.88
C GLY A 1 -20.84 11.52 -23.19
N ALA A 2 -21.11 11.44 -21.88
CA ALA A 2 -21.21 12.66 -21.07
C ALA A 2 -19.79 13.14 -20.75
N ASP A 3 -19.55 14.45 -20.74
CA ASP A 3 -18.26 15.00 -20.34
C ASP A 3 -18.14 14.98 -18.81
N VAL A 4 -17.17 14.18 -18.33
CA VAL A 4 -16.91 13.92 -16.92
C VAL A 4 -16.44 15.17 -16.15
N ASN A 5 -15.96 16.20 -16.85
CA ASN A 5 -15.44 17.42 -16.26
C ASN A 5 -16.44 18.58 -16.28
N ILE A 6 -17.68 18.37 -16.73
CA ILE A 6 -18.72 19.40 -16.66
C ILE A 6 -18.94 19.82 -15.20
N CYS A 7 -18.90 21.13 -14.99
CA CYS A 7 -18.93 21.75 -13.66
C CYS A 7 -19.92 22.94 -13.67
N GLN A 8 -21.20 22.66 -13.95
CA GLN A 8 -22.27 23.67 -13.93
C GLN A 8 -22.94 23.81 -12.55
N HIS A 9 -22.39 23.15 -11.53
CA HIS A 9 -22.89 23.28 -10.16
C HIS A 9 -22.57 24.69 -9.62
N GLU A 10 -23.50 25.28 -8.87
CA GLU A 10 -23.41 26.67 -8.36
C GLU A 10 -22.14 26.96 -7.56
N HIS A 11 -21.59 25.93 -6.90
CA HIS A 11 -20.36 26.01 -6.12
C HIS A 11 -19.14 25.38 -6.80
N GLY A 12 -19.20 25.10 -8.10
CA GLY A 12 -18.07 24.53 -8.84
C GLY A 12 -17.71 23.09 -8.44
N TYR A 13 -18.67 22.31 -7.96
CA TYR A 13 -18.46 20.88 -7.68
C TYR A 13 -18.52 20.07 -8.97
N THR A 14 -17.49 19.26 -9.18
CA THR A 14 -17.44 18.26 -10.27
C THR A 14 -18.04 16.93 -9.81
N ALA A 15 -18.33 16.03 -10.74
CA ALA A 15 -18.77 14.66 -10.42
C ALA A 15 -17.79 13.94 -9.46
N LEU A 16 -16.48 14.19 -9.61
CA LEU A 16 -15.46 13.59 -8.74
C LEU A 16 -15.55 14.11 -7.30
N HIS A 17 -15.96 15.37 -7.07
CA HIS A 17 -16.18 15.89 -5.72
C HIS A 17 -17.34 15.17 -5.03
N PHE A 18 -18.46 14.95 -5.74
CA PHE A 18 -19.60 14.24 -5.17
C PHE A 18 -19.28 12.76 -4.88
N ALA A 19 -18.54 12.09 -5.75
CA ALA A 19 -18.09 10.71 -5.51
C ALA A 19 -17.15 10.61 -4.29
N ALA A 20 -16.26 11.60 -4.13
CA ALA A 20 -15.37 11.72 -2.98
C ALA A 20 -16.13 11.95 -1.67
N LEU A 21 -17.14 12.83 -1.68
CA LEU A 21 -17.99 13.10 -0.51
C LEU A 21 -18.87 11.92 -0.13
N SER A 22 -19.35 11.14 -1.09
CA SER A 22 -20.16 9.96 -0.83
C SER A 22 -19.36 8.76 -0.30
N GLY A 23 -18.03 8.84 -0.27
CA GLY A 23 -17.14 7.75 0.14
C GLY A 23 -17.06 6.60 -0.86
N ASN A 24 -17.53 6.82 -2.10
CA ASN A 24 -17.58 5.78 -3.13
C ASN A 24 -16.26 5.76 -3.93
N ALA A 25 -15.30 5.00 -3.41
CA ALA A 25 -13.96 4.92 -3.96
C ALA A 25 -13.93 4.31 -5.39
N ASP A 26 -14.83 3.36 -5.67
CA ASP A 26 -14.97 2.75 -7.00
C ASP A 26 -15.49 3.75 -8.03
N LEU A 27 -16.46 4.59 -7.64
CA LEU A 27 -16.95 5.67 -8.48
C LEU A 27 -15.87 6.72 -8.75
N CYS A 28 -15.08 7.09 -7.74
CA CYS A 28 -13.92 7.97 -7.93
C CYS A 28 -12.95 7.40 -8.98
N HIS A 29 -12.61 6.10 -8.87
CA HIS A 29 -11.74 5.44 -9.83
C HIS A 29 -12.35 5.44 -11.25
N LEU A 30 -13.63 5.11 -11.39
CA LEU A 30 -14.33 5.10 -12.68
C LEU A 30 -14.29 6.48 -13.35
N LEU A 31 -14.60 7.55 -12.62
CA LEU A 31 -14.58 8.92 -13.14
C LEU A 31 -13.18 9.31 -13.61
N MET A 32 -12.15 9.03 -12.82
CA MET A 32 -10.75 9.32 -13.20
C MET A 32 -10.31 8.49 -14.41
N SER A 33 -10.74 7.22 -14.52
CA SER A 33 -10.46 6.38 -15.70
C SER A 33 -11.08 6.92 -17.00
N HIS A 34 -12.13 7.74 -16.87
CA HIS A 34 -12.77 8.45 -17.98
C HIS A 34 -12.28 9.91 -18.12
N GLY A 35 -11.20 10.30 -17.44
CA GLY A 35 -10.54 11.59 -17.62
C GLY A 35 -11.00 12.70 -16.67
N ALA A 36 -11.62 12.36 -15.53
CA ALA A 36 -11.91 13.35 -14.50
C ALA A 36 -10.63 14.04 -14.00
N LYS A 37 -10.62 15.37 -13.97
CA LYS A 37 -9.50 16.18 -13.49
C LYS A 37 -9.38 16.07 -11.97
N VAL A 38 -8.33 15.41 -11.50
CA VAL A 38 -8.01 15.22 -10.08
C VAL A 38 -7.76 16.53 -9.34
N ASN A 39 -7.12 17.49 -10.02
CA ASN A 39 -6.73 18.78 -9.45
C ASN A 39 -7.79 19.89 -9.64
N ALA A 40 -8.96 19.56 -10.17
CA ALA A 40 -10.05 20.54 -10.27
C ALA A 40 -10.47 20.98 -8.87
N THR A 41 -10.63 22.28 -8.67
CA THR A 41 -11.05 22.87 -7.40
C THR A 41 -12.47 23.44 -7.48
N ASN A 42 -13.19 23.38 -6.38
CA ASN A 42 -14.49 24.03 -6.21
C ASN A 42 -14.34 25.53 -5.89
N SER A 43 -15.45 26.23 -5.63
CA SER A 43 -15.48 27.66 -5.29
C SER A 43 -14.70 28.03 -4.01
N VAL A 44 -14.43 27.07 -3.14
CA VAL A 44 -13.65 27.24 -1.89
C VAL A 44 -12.17 26.85 -2.09
N GLY A 45 -11.77 26.59 -3.33
CA GLY A 45 -10.38 26.22 -3.66
C GLY A 45 -9.98 24.82 -3.19
N ARG A 46 -10.95 23.92 -2.98
CA ARG A 46 -10.70 22.54 -2.51
C ARG A 46 -10.83 21.54 -3.64
N THR A 47 -9.93 20.54 -3.66
CA THR A 47 -10.00 19.41 -4.58
C THR A 47 -10.92 18.31 -4.04
N ALA A 48 -11.31 17.37 -4.91
CA ALA A 48 -12.11 16.21 -4.50
C ALA A 48 -11.45 15.38 -3.39
N ALA A 49 -10.13 15.17 -3.45
CA ALA A 49 -9.41 14.46 -2.39
C ALA A 49 -9.44 15.20 -1.05
N GLN A 50 -9.31 16.54 -1.06
CA GLN A 50 -9.41 17.34 0.15
C GLN A 50 -10.83 17.31 0.74
N MET A 51 -11.86 17.28 -0.12
CA MET A 51 -13.23 17.11 0.34
C MET A 51 -13.48 15.73 0.94
N ALA A 52 -12.94 14.66 0.34
CA ALA A 52 -12.98 13.31 0.94
C ALA A 52 -12.30 13.29 2.31
N ALA A 53 -11.14 13.94 2.45
CA ALA A 53 -10.43 14.00 3.72
C ALA A 53 -11.24 14.72 4.80
N PHE A 54 -11.91 15.82 4.46
CA PHE A 54 -12.75 16.59 5.39
C PHE A 54 -13.89 15.77 6.01
N VAL A 55 -14.49 14.86 5.23
CA VAL A 55 -15.56 13.98 5.71
C VAL A 55 -15.06 12.61 6.19
N GLY A 56 -13.74 12.39 6.29
CA GLY A 56 -13.17 11.12 6.76
C GLY A 56 -13.20 9.96 5.76
N ASN A 57 -13.40 10.23 4.46
CA ASN A 57 -13.41 9.22 3.40
C ASN A 57 -11.99 8.85 2.92
N HIS A 58 -11.18 8.31 3.84
CA HIS A 58 -9.75 8.02 3.62
C HIS A 58 -9.47 7.14 2.39
N ASN A 59 -10.34 6.18 2.08
CA ASN A 59 -10.17 5.33 0.89
C ASN A 59 -10.34 6.12 -0.42
N CYS A 60 -11.23 7.12 -0.46
CA CYS A 60 -11.34 8.01 -1.60
C CYS A 60 -10.12 8.91 -1.72
N VAL A 61 -9.62 9.46 -0.61
CA VAL A 61 -8.37 10.25 -0.58
C VAL A 61 -7.24 9.44 -1.18
N ALA A 62 -7.07 8.21 -0.70
CA ALA A 62 -6.00 7.34 -1.13
C ALA A 62 -6.12 6.97 -2.61
N ILE A 63 -7.31 6.59 -3.10
CA ILE A 63 -7.52 6.29 -4.53
C ILE A 63 -7.24 7.51 -5.41
N ILE A 64 -7.74 8.69 -5.04
CA ILE A 64 -7.57 9.91 -5.84
C ILE A 64 -6.11 10.36 -5.88
N ASN A 65 -5.44 10.42 -4.73
CA ASN A 65 -4.04 10.86 -4.64
C ASN A 65 -3.05 9.88 -5.28
N ASN A 66 -3.41 8.59 -5.36
CA ASN A 66 -2.60 7.55 -5.99
C ASN A 66 -2.96 7.29 -7.46
N TYR A 67 -3.88 8.07 -8.03
CA TYR A 67 -4.32 7.85 -9.40
C TYR A 67 -3.23 8.22 -10.41
N ILE A 68 -2.92 7.27 -11.29
CA ILE A 68 -1.93 7.42 -12.36
C ILE A 68 -2.65 7.19 -13.69
N PRO A 69 -2.76 8.21 -14.57
CA PRO A 69 -3.29 8.02 -15.91
C PRO A 69 -2.47 6.99 -16.69
N LYS A 70 -3.14 6.11 -17.46
CA LYS A 70 -2.43 5.16 -18.34
C LYS A 70 -1.47 5.85 -19.33
N ALA A 71 -1.81 7.06 -19.77
CA ALA A 71 -0.97 7.90 -20.62
C ALA A 71 0.42 8.18 -20.02
N ASP A 72 0.57 8.19 -18.70
CA ASP A 72 1.88 8.37 -18.06
C ASP A 72 2.79 7.15 -18.24
N ILE A 73 2.20 5.98 -18.50
CA ILE A 73 2.92 4.72 -18.76
C ILE A 73 3.25 4.57 -20.25
N ASP A 74 2.45 5.16 -21.14
CA ASP A 74 2.65 5.13 -22.59
C ASP A 74 4.03 5.65 -23.03
N TYR A 75 4.63 6.54 -22.24
CA TYR A 75 6.00 7.02 -22.46
C TYR A 75 7.04 5.89 -22.38
N TYR A 76 6.87 4.93 -21.46
CA TYR A 76 7.86 3.90 -21.14
C TYR A 76 7.78 2.68 -22.05
N VAL A 77 6.67 2.49 -22.76
CA VAL A 77 6.44 1.37 -23.68
C VAL A 77 6.90 1.69 -25.10
N LYS A 78 7.42 2.89 -25.34
CA LYS A 78 8.02 3.33 -26.60
C LYS A 78 9.53 3.58 -26.39
N PRO A 79 10.39 3.25 -27.36
CA PRO A 79 11.80 3.64 -27.31
C PRO A 79 11.93 5.17 -27.27
N GLN A 80 12.87 5.68 -26.48
CA GLN A 80 13.09 7.12 -26.29
C GLN A 80 14.52 7.52 -26.68
N GLY A 81 14.67 8.65 -27.38
CA GLY A 81 15.97 9.20 -27.77
C GLY A 81 16.78 8.22 -28.62
N LEU A 82 17.95 7.80 -28.11
CA LEU A 82 18.86 6.85 -28.76
C LEU A 82 18.59 5.38 -28.40
N GLN A 83 17.56 5.09 -27.59
CA GLN A 83 17.24 3.72 -27.21
C GLN A 83 16.63 2.95 -28.39
N THR A 84 17.07 1.72 -28.60
CA THR A 84 16.53 0.81 -29.62
C THR A 84 15.34 0.00 -29.11
N GLU A 85 15.21 -0.16 -27.80
CA GLU A 85 14.13 -0.89 -27.13
C GLU A 85 13.42 -0.01 -26.10
N PRO A 86 12.11 -0.26 -25.83
CA PRO A 86 11.41 0.44 -24.77
C PRO A 86 11.92 0.03 -23.39
N MET A 87 11.86 0.97 -22.43
CA MET A 87 12.23 0.70 -21.04
C MET A 87 11.31 -0.35 -20.40
N LEU A 88 10.02 -0.30 -20.72
CA LEU A 88 9.00 -1.26 -20.32
C LEU A 88 8.50 -2.03 -21.56
N PRO A 89 8.61 -3.37 -21.60
CA PRO A 89 7.97 -4.16 -22.65
C PRO A 89 6.46 -3.85 -22.76
N PRO A 90 5.91 -3.59 -23.95
CA PRO A 90 4.51 -3.14 -24.09
C PRO A 90 3.48 -4.11 -23.49
N HIS A 91 3.73 -5.42 -23.56
CA HIS A 91 2.85 -6.43 -22.98
C HIS A 91 2.76 -6.38 -21.45
N LEU A 92 3.69 -5.69 -20.77
CA LEU A 92 3.68 -5.51 -19.33
C LEU A 92 2.96 -4.23 -18.89
N ALA A 93 2.54 -3.36 -19.82
CA ALA A 93 1.99 -2.04 -19.51
C ALA A 93 0.81 -2.10 -18.54
N ASP A 94 -0.18 -2.94 -18.83
CA ASP A 94 -1.39 -3.09 -17.99
C ASP A 94 -1.07 -3.72 -16.63
N SER A 95 -0.21 -4.76 -16.61
CA SER A 95 0.27 -5.38 -15.37
C SER A 95 1.00 -4.36 -14.49
N PHE A 96 1.89 -3.56 -15.08
CA PHE A 96 2.66 -2.56 -14.38
C PHE A 96 1.77 -1.41 -13.88
N HIS A 97 0.86 -0.90 -14.71
CA HIS A 97 -0.12 0.11 -14.32
C HIS A 97 -0.96 -0.37 -13.13
N LYS A 98 -1.48 -1.60 -13.19
CA LYS A 98 -2.22 -2.22 -12.07
C LYS A 98 -1.37 -2.31 -10.80
N PHE A 99 -0.09 -2.66 -10.91
CA PHE A 99 0.82 -2.76 -9.78
C PHE A 99 1.07 -1.39 -9.10
N ILE A 100 1.35 -0.34 -9.87
CA ILE A 100 1.63 0.99 -9.30
C ILE A 100 0.36 1.73 -8.83
N MET A 101 -0.80 1.36 -9.34
CA MET A 101 -2.11 1.87 -8.90
C MET A 101 -2.54 1.33 -7.53
N GLN A 102 -1.87 0.31 -6.99
CA GLN A 102 -2.22 -0.23 -5.68
C GLN A 102 -2.10 0.84 -4.58
N VAL A 103 -3.05 0.82 -3.65
CA VAL A 103 -3.13 1.78 -2.53
C VAL A 103 -2.62 1.17 -1.23
N ASN A 104 -2.79 -0.15 -1.04
CA ASN A 104 -2.25 -0.83 0.12
C ASN A 104 -0.73 -0.98 -0.03
N VAL A 105 0.00 -0.18 0.74
CA VAL A 105 1.46 -0.12 0.71
C VAL A 105 2.14 -1.10 1.66
N HIS A 106 1.40 -1.98 2.36
CA HIS A 106 2.04 -2.98 3.22
C HIS A 106 3.00 -3.85 2.37
N PRO A 107 4.26 -4.08 2.79
CA PRO A 107 5.27 -4.71 1.92
C PRO A 107 4.89 -6.14 1.50
N VAL A 108 4.20 -6.89 2.36
CA VAL A 108 3.61 -8.19 1.98
C VAL A 108 2.55 -8.05 0.89
N ARG A 109 1.67 -7.03 0.95
CA ARG A 109 0.68 -6.80 -0.11
C ARG A 109 1.38 -6.43 -1.42
N VAL A 110 2.37 -5.53 -1.37
CA VAL A 110 3.15 -5.14 -2.56
C VAL A 110 3.76 -6.38 -3.24
N ALA A 111 4.36 -7.29 -2.47
CA ALA A 111 4.94 -8.52 -2.99
C ALA A 111 3.88 -9.47 -3.61
N ILE A 112 2.73 -9.65 -2.96
CA ILE A 112 1.61 -10.44 -3.49
C ILE A 112 1.05 -9.82 -4.78
N THR A 113 0.85 -8.51 -4.82
CA THR A 113 0.35 -7.80 -6.02
C THR A 113 1.33 -7.96 -7.17
N LEU A 114 2.64 -7.82 -6.92
CA LEU A 114 3.68 -8.02 -7.93
C LEU A 114 3.63 -9.43 -8.51
N GLN A 115 3.49 -10.46 -7.65
CA GLN A 115 3.35 -11.85 -8.09
C GLN A 115 2.09 -12.11 -8.93
N ARG A 116 0.96 -11.45 -8.57
CA ARG A 116 -0.32 -11.59 -9.28
C ARG A 116 -0.35 -10.83 -10.61
N CYS A 117 0.57 -9.90 -10.85
CA CYS A 117 0.67 -9.15 -12.09
C CYS A 117 1.57 -9.90 -13.09
N THR A 118 0.94 -10.48 -14.11
CA THR A 118 1.59 -11.36 -15.08
C THR A 118 2.83 -10.74 -15.71
N GLY A 119 3.93 -11.50 -15.74
CA GLY A 119 5.20 -11.14 -16.38
C GLY A 119 6.09 -10.16 -15.61
N LEU A 120 5.63 -9.61 -14.47
CA LEU A 120 6.41 -8.62 -13.74
C LEU A 120 7.62 -9.23 -13.00
N LEU A 121 7.46 -10.40 -12.39
CA LEU A 121 8.57 -11.07 -11.68
C LEU A 121 9.72 -11.51 -12.61
N ASP A 122 9.43 -11.71 -13.90
CA ASP A 122 10.44 -12.01 -14.91
C ASP A 122 11.30 -10.78 -15.26
N HIS A 123 10.76 -9.58 -15.06
CA HIS A 123 11.32 -8.32 -15.55
C HIS A 123 11.65 -7.30 -14.44
N LEU A 124 11.92 -7.77 -13.22
CA LEU A 124 12.17 -6.93 -12.04
C LEU A 124 13.15 -5.78 -12.30
N THR A 125 14.26 -6.02 -13.01
CA THR A 125 15.25 -4.99 -13.33
C THR A 125 14.68 -3.89 -14.24
N LYS A 126 13.85 -4.24 -15.24
CA LYS A 126 13.21 -3.25 -16.12
C LYS A 126 12.17 -2.44 -15.34
N ILE A 127 11.37 -3.10 -14.50
CA ILE A 127 10.37 -2.46 -13.63
C ILE A 127 11.01 -1.47 -12.66
N GLN A 128 12.11 -1.89 -12.01
CA GLN A 128 12.87 -1.02 -11.10
C GLN A 128 13.33 0.26 -11.79
N LYS A 129 13.92 0.15 -12.99
CA LYS A 129 14.37 1.31 -13.78
C LYS A 129 13.22 2.24 -14.16
N VAL A 130 12.05 1.70 -14.50
CA VAL A 130 10.86 2.50 -14.82
C VAL A 130 10.39 3.27 -13.58
N LEU A 131 10.34 2.62 -12.41
CA LEU A 131 9.99 3.28 -11.15
C LEU A 131 10.98 4.39 -10.76
N GLU A 132 12.28 4.15 -10.95
CA GLU A 132 13.32 5.17 -10.73
C GLU A 132 13.15 6.38 -11.66
N SER A 133 12.81 6.14 -12.92
CA SER A 133 12.52 7.20 -13.88
C SER A 133 11.24 7.96 -13.53
N LEU A 134 10.16 7.27 -13.15
CA LEU A 134 8.92 7.89 -12.68
C LEU A 134 9.17 8.76 -11.45
N ARG A 135 9.93 8.26 -10.47
CA ARG A 135 10.35 9.02 -9.29
C ARG A 135 11.06 10.31 -9.69
N GLN A 136 12.02 10.24 -10.60
CA GLN A 136 12.77 11.42 -11.04
C GLN A 136 11.84 12.41 -11.76
N ARG A 137 10.96 11.91 -12.64
CA ARG A 137 10.00 12.71 -13.39
C ARG A 137 9.12 13.53 -12.45
N GLU A 138 8.56 12.94 -11.38
CA GLU A 138 7.71 13.64 -10.42
C GLU A 138 8.41 14.79 -9.68
N MET A 139 9.72 14.68 -9.47
CA MET A 139 10.51 15.71 -8.78
C MET A 139 11.04 16.81 -9.71
N THR A 140 10.90 16.64 -11.02
CA THR A 140 11.35 17.61 -12.04
C THR A 140 10.19 18.40 -12.67
N ARG A 141 8.98 18.35 -12.10
CA ARG A 141 7.78 19.01 -12.65
C ARG A 141 7.64 20.49 -12.28
N GLY A 142 8.64 21.08 -11.63
CA GLY A 142 8.59 22.49 -11.20
C GLY A 142 7.45 22.72 -10.20
N ALA A 143 6.51 23.60 -10.55
CA ALA A 143 5.36 23.91 -9.71
C ALA A 143 4.43 22.70 -9.45
N ASP A 144 4.41 21.72 -10.36
CA ASP A 144 3.58 20.51 -10.25
C ASP A 144 4.32 19.32 -9.60
N THR A 145 5.36 19.60 -8.80
CA THR A 145 6.15 18.56 -8.12
C THR A 145 5.28 17.72 -7.20
N ASN A 146 5.35 16.40 -7.34
CA ASN A 146 4.58 15.46 -6.53
C ASN A 146 5.50 14.60 -5.66
N GLU A 147 5.90 15.14 -4.50
CA GLU A 147 6.80 14.46 -3.56
C GLU A 147 6.22 13.13 -3.06
N ILE A 148 4.89 13.04 -2.91
CA ILE A 148 4.19 11.84 -2.44
C ILE A 148 4.36 10.71 -3.45
N MET A 149 4.07 10.98 -4.73
CA MET A 149 4.24 9.98 -5.79
C MET A 149 5.70 9.64 -6.02
N ALA A 150 6.62 10.62 -5.94
CA ALA A 150 8.05 10.35 -5.99
C ALA A 150 8.48 9.37 -4.88
N PHE A 151 8.02 9.57 -3.65
CA PHE A 151 8.30 8.65 -2.55
C PHE A 151 7.63 7.29 -2.74
N LYS A 152 6.40 7.23 -3.26
CA LYS A 152 5.74 5.96 -3.60
C LYS A 152 6.56 5.15 -4.61
N TYR A 153 7.03 5.77 -5.68
CA TYR A 153 7.85 5.09 -6.69
C TYR A 153 9.20 4.64 -6.12
N HIS A 154 9.83 5.45 -5.26
CA HIS A 154 11.01 5.06 -4.49
C HIS A 154 10.74 3.82 -3.64
N TYR A 155 9.66 3.85 -2.85
CA TYR A 155 9.25 2.75 -1.99
C TYR A 155 9.06 1.44 -2.78
N LEU A 156 8.28 1.47 -3.87
CA LEU A 156 8.08 0.30 -4.72
C LEU A 156 9.39 -0.19 -5.35
N SER A 157 10.27 0.72 -5.77
CA SER A 157 11.58 0.38 -6.33
C SER A 157 12.47 -0.34 -5.32
N CYS A 158 12.51 0.13 -4.07
CA CYS A 158 13.29 -0.51 -3.01
C CYS A 158 12.76 -1.91 -2.66
N ILE A 159 11.44 -2.13 -2.63
CA ILE A 159 10.87 -3.47 -2.43
C ILE A 159 11.27 -4.42 -3.57
N ILE A 160 11.24 -3.94 -4.82
CA ILE A 160 11.73 -4.71 -5.97
C ILE A 160 13.23 -5.00 -5.86
N ASN A 161 14.02 -4.05 -5.36
CA ASN A 161 15.45 -4.22 -5.13
C ASN A 161 15.73 -5.34 -4.11
N GLU A 162 14.96 -5.42 -3.03
CA GLU A 162 15.09 -6.52 -2.05
C GLU A 162 14.77 -7.88 -2.69
N LEU A 163 13.73 -7.96 -3.52
CA LEU A 163 13.41 -9.17 -4.28
C LEU A 163 14.54 -9.54 -5.27
N LEU A 164 15.14 -8.56 -5.95
CA LEU A 164 16.30 -8.76 -6.82
C LEU A 164 17.52 -9.28 -6.03
N LYS A 165 17.81 -8.72 -4.85
CA LYS A 165 18.88 -9.21 -3.96
C LYS A 165 18.61 -10.66 -3.54
N LEU A 166 17.37 -11.01 -3.20
CA LEU A 166 16.98 -12.38 -2.85
C LEU A 166 17.11 -13.34 -4.02
N LYS A 167 16.66 -12.95 -5.22
CA LYS A 167 16.79 -13.74 -6.45
C LYS A 167 18.26 -14.08 -6.74
N LYS A 168 19.14 -13.07 -6.71
CA LYS A 168 20.60 -13.25 -6.89
C LYS A 168 21.21 -14.20 -5.84
N ARG A 169 20.77 -14.10 -4.57
CA ARG A 169 21.22 -15.01 -3.51
C ARG A 169 20.76 -16.46 -3.73
N GLN A 170 19.58 -16.68 -4.30
CA GLN A 170 19.09 -18.02 -4.65
C GLN A 170 19.87 -18.59 -5.83
N GLU A 171 20.08 -17.81 -6.90
CA GLU A 171 20.87 -18.20 -8.07
C GLU A 171 22.29 -18.60 -7.66
N ALA A 172 22.97 -17.79 -6.85
CA ALA A 172 24.30 -18.11 -6.33
C ALA A 172 24.36 -19.36 -5.42
N ARG A 173 23.24 -19.74 -4.78
CA ARG A 173 23.14 -21.00 -4.02
C ARG A 173 22.90 -22.19 -4.96
N LYS A 174 22.06 -22.02 -5.98
CA LYS A 174 21.80 -23.06 -7.01
C LYS A 174 23.06 -23.38 -7.79
N GLU A 175 23.82 -22.38 -8.22
CA GLU A 175 25.10 -22.58 -8.91
C GLU A 175 26.12 -23.36 -8.07
N LYS A 176 26.10 -23.19 -6.73
CA LYS A 176 26.94 -23.99 -5.82
C LYS A 176 26.47 -25.45 -5.73
N SER A 177 25.16 -25.70 -5.72
CA SER A 177 24.60 -27.07 -5.65
C SER A 177 24.57 -27.79 -7.01
N GLU A 178 24.45 -27.08 -8.12
CA GLU A 178 24.44 -27.65 -9.49
C GLU A 178 25.86 -28.02 -9.95
N LYS A 179 26.89 -27.35 -9.43
CA LYS A 179 28.27 -27.84 -9.53
C LYS A 179 28.45 -29.25 -8.92
N GLU A 180 27.50 -29.71 -8.10
CA GLU A 180 27.47 -31.05 -7.51
C GLU A 180 26.47 -32.00 -8.20
N LYS A 181 25.56 -31.52 -9.07
CA LYS A 181 24.56 -32.33 -9.79
C LYS A 181 24.18 -31.74 -11.17
N LEU A 182 24.34 -32.52 -12.25
CA LEU A 182 23.97 -32.15 -13.62
C LEU A 182 22.50 -32.47 -13.94
N GLU A 183 21.57 -31.55 -13.73
CA GLU A 183 20.27 -31.56 -14.42
C GLU A 183 19.82 -30.12 -14.74
N LYS A 184 19.22 -29.91 -15.93
CA LYS A 184 18.70 -28.59 -16.36
C LYS A 184 17.26 -28.38 -15.85
N PRO A 185 16.88 -27.17 -15.38
CA PRO A 185 15.52 -26.88 -14.93
C PRO A 185 14.49 -26.85 -16.07
N SER A 186 13.26 -27.26 -15.80
CA SER A 186 12.10 -27.14 -16.72
C SER A 186 11.32 -25.82 -16.53
N GLU A 187 10.49 -25.40 -17.48
CA GLU A 187 9.65 -24.19 -17.37
C GLU A 187 8.70 -24.19 -16.15
N ASN A 188 8.24 -25.36 -15.72
CA ASN A 188 7.44 -25.50 -14.50
C ASN A 188 8.25 -25.21 -13.24
N ASP A 189 9.56 -25.44 -13.27
CA ASP A 189 10.46 -25.14 -12.15
C ASP A 189 10.71 -23.64 -12.01
N GLU A 190 10.69 -22.88 -13.10
CA GLU A 190 10.87 -21.42 -13.08
C GLU A 190 9.69 -20.72 -12.39
N LYS A 191 8.45 -21.02 -12.78
CA LYS A 191 7.24 -20.46 -12.13
C LYS A 191 7.15 -20.85 -10.65
N LYS A 192 7.53 -22.09 -10.32
CA LYS A 192 7.62 -22.56 -8.93
C LYS A 192 8.71 -21.82 -8.16
N SER A 193 9.87 -21.57 -8.77
CA SER A 193 10.97 -20.81 -8.17
C SER A 193 10.60 -19.34 -7.91
N GLN A 194 9.80 -18.71 -8.78
CA GLN A 194 9.31 -17.35 -8.55
C GLN A 194 8.27 -17.28 -7.44
N THR A 195 7.39 -18.28 -7.37
CA THR A 195 6.44 -18.42 -6.27
C THR A 195 7.18 -18.61 -4.93
N ASP A 196 8.27 -19.38 -4.94
CA ASP A 196 9.15 -19.55 -3.79
C ASP A 196 9.88 -18.25 -3.41
N LEU A 197 10.36 -17.45 -4.38
CA LEU A 197 10.99 -16.16 -4.12
C LEU A 197 10.09 -15.22 -3.31
N VAL A 198 8.85 -15.02 -3.76
CA VAL A 198 7.89 -14.12 -3.10
C VAL A 198 7.48 -14.70 -1.74
N GLU A 199 7.25 -16.00 -1.64
CA GLU A 199 6.92 -16.64 -0.37
C GLU A 199 8.04 -16.52 0.67
N LEU A 200 9.30 -16.66 0.25
CA LEU A 200 10.47 -16.48 1.12
C LEU A 200 10.58 -15.03 1.60
N PHE A 201 10.38 -14.06 0.71
CA PHE A 201 10.37 -12.65 1.09
C PHE A 201 9.25 -12.34 2.10
N ILE A 202 8.02 -12.82 1.85
CA ILE A 202 6.89 -12.65 2.77
C ILE A 202 7.19 -13.28 4.14
N LYS A 203 7.77 -14.48 4.17
CA LYS A 203 8.19 -15.12 5.42
C LYS A 203 9.23 -14.31 6.18
N GLN A 204 10.17 -13.65 5.50
CA GLN A 204 11.12 -12.74 6.14
C GLN A 204 10.43 -11.51 6.73
N LEU A 205 9.48 -10.92 6.00
CA LEU A 205 8.71 -9.75 6.44
C LEU A 205 7.78 -10.04 7.64
N LEU A 206 7.26 -11.26 7.76
CA LEU A 206 6.33 -11.64 8.83
C LEU A 206 7.01 -12.22 10.08
N LYS A 207 8.30 -12.49 10.03
CA LYS A 207 9.00 -13.17 11.12
C LYS A 207 9.23 -12.21 12.30
N CYS A 208 8.63 -12.52 13.45
CA CYS A 208 8.92 -11.86 14.72
C CYS A 208 10.15 -12.48 15.42
N SER A 209 10.79 -11.69 16.28
CA SER A 209 11.90 -12.15 17.13
C SER A 209 11.42 -13.02 18.28
N LYS A 210 12.35 -13.69 18.96
CA LYS A 210 12.05 -14.52 20.14
C LYS A 210 11.80 -13.68 21.40
N SER A 211 12.31 -12.46 21.46
CA SER A 211 12.23 -11.57 22.64
C SER A 211 11.01 -10.65 22.62
N ASP A 212 10.48 -10.32 21.45
CA ASP A 212 9.26 -9.53 21.25
C ASP A 212 8.40 -10.18 20.16
N SER A 213 7.41 -10.97 20.57
CA SER A 213 6.58 -11.78 19.68
C SER A 213 5.66 -10.94 18.78
N LEU A 214 5.54 -9.63 19.02
CA LEU A 214 4.52 -8.79 18.40
C LEU A 214 5.03 -7.95 17.22
N LYS A 215 6.36 -7.82 17.04
CA LYS A 215 6.94 -6.90 16.05
C LYS A 215 7.83 -7.60 15.00
N PRO A 216 7.54 -7.47 13.70
CA PRO A 216 8.40 -7.99 12.64
C PRO A 216 9.64 -7.10 12.45
N GLU A 217 10.72 -7.41 13.17
CA GLU A 217 11.97 -6.61 13.19
C GLU A 217 12.55 -6.34 11.79
N TYR A 218 12.60 -7.35 10.91
CA TYR A 218 13.13 -7.17 9.55
C TYR A 218 12.28 -6.20 8.73
N GLN A 219 10.95 -6.29 8.84
CA GLN A 219 10.04 -5.39 8.14
C GLN A 219 10.22 -3.95 8.62
N GLU A 220 10.27 -3.74 9.94
CA GLU A 220 10.47 -2.43 10.53
C GLU A 220 11.81 -1.81 10.11
N ALA A 221 12.89 -2.60 10.17
CA ALA A 221 14.23 -2.17 9.75
C ALA A 221 14.29 -1.81 8.26
N LEU A 222 13.72 -2.67 7.40
CA LEU A 222 13.65 -2.43 5.95
C LEU A 222 12.92 -1.13 5.64
N LEU A 223 11.75 -0.89 6.22
CA LEU A 223 10.95 0.30 5.94
C LEU A 223 11.66 1.59 6.40
N ARG A 224 12.34 1.56 7.55
CA ARG A 224 13.17 2.69 8.02
C ARG A 224 14.35 2.96 7.10
N GLU A 225 14.98 1.91 6.57
CA GLU A 225 16.04 2.03 5.58
C GLU A 225 15.52 2.66 4.28
N ILE A 226 14.36 2.22 3.77
CA ILE A 226 13.75 2.80 2.57
C ILE A 226 13.50 4.30 2.74
N VAL A 227 12.96 4.73 3.89
CA VAL A 227 12.76 6.16 4.19
C VAL A 227 14.09 6.90 4.18
N ARG A 228 15.13 6.35 4.82
CA ARG A 228 16.47 6.97 4.89
C ARG A 228 17.17 7.08 3.53
N GLU A 229 16.96 6.09 2.67
CA GLU A 229 17.52 6.04 1.31
C GLU A 229 16.81 6.95 0.32
N PHE A 230 15.70 7.59 0.70
CA PHE A 230 15.01 8.49 -0.21
C PHE A 230 15.93 9.66 -0.62
N PRO A 231 16.17 9.87 -1.93
CA PRO A 231 17.24 10.77 -2.38
C PRO A 231 16.96 12.26 -2.15
N PHE A 232 15.68 12.64 -2.05
CA PHE A 232 15.27 14.04 -1.99
C PHE A 232 15.12 14.51 -0.55
N ARG A 233 16.26 14.73 0.12
CA ARG A 233 16.36 15.08 1.55
C ARG A 233 15.66 16.39 1.93
N GLU A 234 15.57 17.34 0.99
CA GLU A 234 14.90 18.63 1.22
C GLU A 234 13.37 18.56 1.09
N SER A 235 12.83 17.44 0.59
CA SER A 235 11.38 17.28 0.43
C SER A 235 10.66 17.36 1.79
N THR A 236 9.46 17.92 1.79
CA THR A 236 8.63 18.03 2.98
C THR A 236 8.25 16.65 3.50
N ILE A 237 7.90 15.73 2.60
CA ILE A 237 7.53 14.36 2.96
C ILE A 237 8.66 13.61 3.67
N PHE A 238 9.91 13.75 3.21
CA PHE A 238 11.07 13.13 3.85
C PHE A 238 11.25 13.63 5.28
N ARG A 239 11.29 14.95 5.44
CA ARG A 239 11.50 15.59 6.75
C ARG A 239 10.40 15.19 7.74
N GLN A 240 9.14 15.13 7.29
CA GLN A 240 8.02 14.71 8.12
C GLN A 240 8.11 13.24 8.55
N MET A 241 8.47 12.33 7.63
CA MET A 241 8.64 10.91 7.98
C MET A 241 9.78 10.69 8.96
N ILE A 242 10.93 11.34 8.75
CA ILE A 242 12.09 11.23 9.65
C ILE A 242 11.76 11.78 11.03
N ALA A 243 11.14 12.96 11.12
CA ALA A 243 10.74 13.55 12.40
C ALA A 243 9.80 12.63 13.18
N THR A 244 8.83 12.01 12.48
CA THR A 244 7.88 11.07 13.09
C THR A 244 8.57 9.80 13.58
N LEU A 245 9.47 9.22 12.79
CA LEU A 245 10.18 7.97 13.12
C LEU A 245 11.28 8.12 14.18
N ALA A 246 11.75 9.35 14.41
CA ALA A 246 12.75 9.70 15.41
C ALA A 246 12.16 10.07 16.78
N GLY A 247 10.81 10.09 16.92
CA GLY A 247 10.13 10.35 18.18
C GLY A 247 10.45 9.31 19.28
N THR A 248 10.08 9.61 20.52
CA THR A 248 10.32 8.74 21.69
C THR A 248 9.53 7.44 21.66
N ASP A 249 8.32 7.47 21.09
CA ASP A 249 7.48 6.30 20.84
C ASP A 249 6.89 6.40 19.42
N PRO A 250 7.70 6.13 18.38
CA PRO A 250 7.28 6.35 17.02
C PRO A 250 6.23 5.31 16.60
N PRO A 251 5.24 5.68 15.77
CA PRO A 251 4.40 4.70 15.10
C PRO A 251 5.24 3.71 14.30
N SER A 252 4.68 2.53 14.00
CA SER A 252 5.33 1.56 13.13
C SER A 252 5.76 2.18 11.80
N ALA A 253 6.90 1.76 11.24
CA ALA A 253 7.36 2.32 9.97
C ALA A 253 6.36 2.10 8.83
N VAL A 254 5.60 1.00 8.85
CA VAL A 254 4.54 0.72 7.86
C VAL A 254 3.40 1.73 7.95
N SER A 255 3.00 2.16 9.15
CA SER A 255 1.95 3.16 9.31
C SER A 255 2.42 4.56 8.91
N VAL A 256 3.68 4.91 9.17
CA VAL A 256 4.27 6.18 8.70
C VAL A 256 4.33 6.22 7.17
N VAL A 257 4.83 5.15 6.53
CA VAL A 257 4.87 5.04 5.06
C VAL A 257 3.45 5.08 4.47
N ALA A 258 2.48 4.39 5.08
CA ALA A 258 1.09 4.42 4.65
C ALA A 258 0.47 5.82 4.76
N ALA A 259 0.68 6.52 5.87
CA ALA A 259 0.17 7.88 6.05
C ALA A 259 0.82 8.88 5.08
N ALA A 260 2.11 8.71 4.79
CA ALA A 260 2.83 9.56 3.84
C ALA A 260 2.29 9.40 2.40
N ILE A 261 1.98 8.17 1.98
CA ILE A 261 1.51 7.88 0.61
C ILE A 261 0.00 8.10 0.45
N ASN A 262 -0.80 7.68 1.43
CA ASN A 262 -2.27 7.66 1.33
C ASN A 262 -2.96 8.83 2.02
N GLY A 263 -2.19 9.69 2.71
CA GLY A 263 -2.71 10.76 3.55
C GLY A 263 -2.91 10.32 5.00
N GLN A 264 -2.86 11.29 5.91
CA GLN A 264 -3.08 11.07 7.33
C GLN A 264 -4.53 10.69 7.62
N ARG A 265 -4.73 9.82 8.60
CA ARG A 265 -6.05 9.48 9.14
C ARG A 265 -6.22 10.17 10.49
N GLY A 266 -7.21 11.05 10.59
CA GLY A 266 -7.48 11.78 11.84
C GLY A 266 -8.06 10.89 12.94
N PHE A 267 -8.70 9.78 12.54
CA PHE A 267 -9.32 8.82 13.45
C PHE A 267 -8.85 7.39 13.11
N ALA A 268 -8.48 6.64 14.14
CA ALA A 268 -8.23 5.21 14.04
C ALA A 268 -9.55 4.48 14.31
N ASP A 269 -10.41 4.34 13.30
CA ASP A 269 -11.52 3.40 13.39
C ASP A 269 -10.97 2.01 13.74
N ILE A 270 -11.74 1.19 14.47
CA ILE A 270 -11.42 -0.23 14.69
C ILE A 270 -11.56 -0.96 13.35
N LEU A 271 -10.57 -0.79 12.48
CA LEU A 271 -10.54 -1.36 11.15
C LEU A 271 -10.20 -2.85 11.26
N GLN A 272 -11.09 -3.66 10.71
CA GLN A 272 -10.85 -5.08 10.53
C GLN A 272 -9.82 -5.27 9.42
N VAL A 273 -8.55 -5.40 9.81
CA VAL A 273 -7.42 -5.53 8.88
C VAL A 273 -6.93 -6.98 8.77
N CYS A 274 -6.41 -7.32 7.60
CA CYS A 274 -5.73 -8.59 7.40
C CYS A 274 -4.40 -8.59 8.14
N VAL A 275 -4.20 -9.54 9.06
CA VAL A 275 -2.95 -9.67 9.84
C VAL A 275 -1.71 -9.93 8.98
N THR A 276 -1.89 -10.45 7.76
CA THR A 276 -0.80 -10.81 6.85
C THR A 276 -0.33 -9.65 5.98
N CYS A 277 -1.27 -8.84 5.50
CA CYS A 277 -0.99 -7.87 4.44
C CYS A 277 -1.60 -6.50 4.67
N GLY A 278 -2.16 -6.25 5.85
CA GLY A 278 -2.69 -4.94 6.26
C GLY A 278 -3.94 -4.48 5.50
N GLU A 279 -4.51 -5.30 4.61
CA GLU A 279 -5.69 -4.91 3.84
C GLU A 279 -6.89 -4.66 4.75
N GLU A 280 -7.58 -3.56 4.50
CA GLU A 280 -8.78 -3.20 5.23
C GLU A 280 -9.97 -4.07 4.86
N LYS A 281 -10.95 -4.12 5.76
CA LYS A 281 -12.20 -4.87 5.57
C LYS A 281 -11.96 -6.37 5.28
N ALA A 282 -10.98 -6.96 5.96
CA ALA A 282 -10.69 -8.38 5.86
C ALA A 282 -11.88 -9.22 6.36
N THR A 283 -12.44 -10.05 5.49
CA THR A 283 -13.74 -10.72 5.74
C THR A 283 -13.62 -12.12 6.34
N LYS A 284 -12.44 -12.75 6.27
CA LYS A 284 -12.25 -14.13 6.73
C LYS A 284 -11.58 -14.16 8.09
N LYS A 285 -12.12 -14.95 9.03
CA LYS A 285 -11.51 -15.19 10.36
C LYS A 285 -10.84 -16.56 10.40
N CYS A 286 -9.79 -16.70 11.20
CA CYS A 286 -9.23 -18.03 11.50
C CYS A 286 -10.32 -18.96 12.02
N SER A 287 -10.46 -20.14 11.43
CA SER A 287 -11.52 -21.08 11.79
C SER A 287 -11.40 -21.61 13.22
N LYS A 288 -10.21 -21.57 13.82
CA LYS A 288 -9.93 -22.08 15.17
C LYS A 288 -10.09 -21.02 16.25
N CYS A 289 -9.31 -19.95 16.23
CA CYS A 289 -9.34 -18.96 17.31
C CYS A 289 -10.36 -17.83 17.09
N LYS A 290 -10.82 -17.60 15.85
CA LYS A 290 -11.68 -16.47 15.45
C LYS A 290 -11.12 -15.06 15.72
N VAL A 291 -9.93 -14.94 16.31
CA VAL A 291 -9.26 -13.68 16.66
C VAL A 291 -8.68 -12.99 15.43
N VAL A 292 -7.84 -13.69 14.67
CA VAL A 292 -7.12 -13.08 13.54
C VAL A 292 -7.95 -13.12 12.24
N GLN A 293 -7.79 -12.08 11.43
CA GLN A 293 -8.50 -11.89 10.17
C GLN A 293 -7.55 -11.94 8.95
N TYR A 294 -8.09 -12.42 7.84
CA TYR A 294 -7.42 -12.59 6.55
C TYR A 294 -8.30 -12.08 5.41
N CYS A 295 -7.68 -11.65 4.31
CA CYS A 295 -8.40 -11.41 3.06
C CYS A 295 -9.00 -12.70 2.53
N ASP A 296 -8.18 -13.74 2.47
CA ASP A 296 -8.46 -15.02 1.80
C ASP A 296 -7.59 -16.15 2.38
N ARG A 297 -7.73 -17.35 1.80
CA ARG A 297 -6.93 -18.54 2.20
C ARG A 297 -5.44 -18.36 1.91
N GLU A 298 -5.07 -17.55 0.93
CA GLU A 298 -3.68 -17.32 0.57
C GLU A 298 -2.97 -16.48 1.63
N CYS A 299 -3.57 -15.39 2.10
CA CYS A 299 -3.04 -14.62 3.23
C CYS A 299 -2.91 -15.50 4.49
N GLN A 300 -3.93 -16.32 4.77
CA GLN A 300 -3.85 -17.28 5.88
C GLN A 300 -2.65 -18.23 5.73
N ARG A 301 -2.43 -18.80 4.53
CA ARG A 301 -1.30 -19.70 4.25
C ARG A 301 0.04 -19.01 4.51
N TYR A 302 0.21 -17.77 4.06
CA TYR A 302 1.44 -17.00 4.28
C TYR A 302 1.73 -16.74 5.75
N HIS A 303 0.71 -16.49 6.58
CA HIS A 303 0.90 -16.22 8.01
C HIS A 303 0.89 -17.49 8.89
N TRP A 304 0.39 -18.61 8.38
CA TRP A 304 0.13 -19.82 9.17
C TRP A 304 1.37 -20.37 9.90
N PHE A 305 2.57 -20.23 9.32
CA PHE A 305 3.80 -20.74 9.94
C PHE A 305 4.09 -20.10 11.32
N LEU A 306 3.66 -18.85 11.53
CA LEU A 306 3.72 -18.12 12.80
C LEU A 306 2.48 -18.45 13.63
N HIS A 307 1.29 -18.16 13.07
CA HIS A 307 0.03 -18.25 13.79
C HIS A 307 -0.24 -19.63 14.40
N LYS A 308 0.12 -20.73 13.73
CA LYS A 308 -0.14 -22.08 14.21
C LYS A 308 0.45 -22.38 15.59
N LYS A 309 1.48 -21.63 16.02
CA LYS A 309 2.12 -21.77 17.33
C LYS A 309 1.32 -21.10 18.45
N GLU A 310 0.56 -20.06 18.11
CA GLU A 310 -0.20 -19.21 19.04
C GLU A 310 -1.72 -19.45 18.93
N CYS A 311 -2.16 -20.14 17.88
CA CYS A 311 -3.55 -20.43 17.61
C CYS A 311 -4.13 -21.41 18.64
N ALA A 312 -4.63 -20.88 19.77
CA ALA A 312 -5.33 -21.67 20.78
C ALA A 312 -6.63 -22.29 20.25
N ARG A 313 -6.99 -23.48 20.76
CA ARG A 313 -8.36 -24.02 20.69
C ARG A 313 -9.22 -23.27 21.72
N GLU A 314 -10.53 -23.22 21.47
CA GLU A 314 -11.54 -22.40 22.18
C GLU A 314 -11.52 -22.49 23.73
N ASP A 315 -10.83 -23.46 24.33
CA ASP A 315 -10.79 -23.69 25.79
C ASP A 315 -10.08 -22.59 26.60
N THR A 316 -9.27 -21.72 26.00
CA THR A 316 -8.52 -20.67 26.74
C THR A 316 -9.18 -19.29 26.73
N ILE A 317 -10.11 -19.03 25.79
CA ILE A 317 -10.72 -17.70 25.62
C ILE A 317 -11.85 -17.46 26.66
N SER A 318 -12.50 -18.53 27.15
CA SER A 318 -13.53 -18.43 28.20
C SER A 318 -13.01 -17.87 29.54
N ALA A 319 -11.69 -17.77 29.74
CA ALA A 319 -11.10 -17.19 30.95
C ALA A 319 -10.93 -15.66 30.88
N LEU A 320 -10.83 -15.07 29.69
CA LEU A 320 -10.59 -13.62 29.52
C LEU A 320 -11.90 -12.80 29.41
N GLU A 321 -13.03 -13.44 29.10
CA GLU A 321 -14.36 -12.79 29.13
C GLU A 321 -14.94 -12.62 30.54
N LYS A 322 -14.22 -13.03 31.60
CA LYS A 322 -14.60 -12.84 33.01
C LYS A 322 -13.95 -11.60 33.66
N ALA A 323 -13.45 -10.64 32.89
CA ALA A 323 -13.12 -9.32 33.42
C ALA A 323 -14.42 -8.51 33.65
N PRO A 324 -14.55 -7.79 34.78
CA PRO A 324 -15.81 -7.13 35.14
C PRO A 324 -16.14 -6.02 34.13
N LYS A 325 -17.38 -6.03 33.62
CA LYS A 325 -17.92 -4.96 32.77
C LYS A 325 -17.89 -3.63 33.55
N VAL A 326 -17.24 -2.62 32.99
CA VAL A 326 -17.29 -1.24 33.49
C VAL A 326 -18.73 -0.71 33.35
N PRO A 327 -19.29 0.01 34.34
CA PRO A 327 -20.68 0.48 34.29
C PRO A 327 -20.93 1.49 33.16
N ASP A 328 -22.12 1.39 32.58
CA ASP A 328 -22.64 2.14 31.42
C ASP A 328 -23.03 3.59 31.79
N THR A 329 -22.17 4.34 32.50
CA THR A 329 -22.50 5.68 33.02
C THR A 329 -22.10 6.86 32.11
N ASP A 330 -21.28 6.65 31.08
CA ASP A 330 -20.74 7.78 30.29
C ASP A 330 -21.59 8.18 29.07
N LYS A 331 -22.51 7.34 28.59
CA LYS A 331 -23.31 7.65 27.39
C LYS A 331 -24.37 8.72 27.61
N ALA A 332 -24.96 8.77 28.81
CA ALA A 332 -25.99 9.76 29.14
C ALA A 332 -25.40 11.17 29.35
N GLN A 333 -24.20 11.24 29.93
CA GLN A 333 -23.49 12.50 30.14
C GLN A 333 -22.99 13.09 28.81
N LEU A 334 -22.47 12.25 27.91
CA LEU A 334 -22.03 12.68 26.58
C LEU A 334 -23.20 13.17 25.70
N ALA A 335 -24.35 12.49 25.78
CA ALA A 335 -25.55 12.89 25.05
C ALA A 335 -26.16 14.22 25.55
N ASN A 336 -25.99 14.53 26.85
CA ASN A 336 -26.43 15.81 27.40
C ASN A 336 -25.48 16.96 27.05
N ALA A 337 -24.16 16.72 27.07
CA ALA A 337 -23.17 17.71 26.66
C ALA A 337 -23.32 18.13 25.18
N ILE A 338 -23.58 17.15 24.29
CA ILE A 338 -23.81 17.43 22.86
C ILE A 338 -25.12 18.22 22.64
N LYS A 339 -26.15 18.00 23.47
CA LYS A 339 -27.42 18.75 23.38
C LYS A 339 -27.29 20.20 23.86
N GLU A 340 -26.45 20.47 24.86
CA GLU A 340 -26.20 21.83 25.34
C GLU A 340 -25.37 22.65 24.36
N GLU A 341 -24.45 22.02 23.61
CA GLU A 341 -23.60 22.69 22.62
C GLU A 341 -24.36 23.02 21.31
N ILE A 342 -25.32 22.18 20.91
CA ILE A 342 -26.16 22.42 19.72
C ILE A 342 -27.19 23.54 19.95
N ASN A 343 -27.62 23.78 21.18
CA ASN A 343 -28.59 24.85 21.50
C ASN A 343 -27.95 26.24 21.65
N ASN A 344 -26.62 26.32 21.63
CA ASN A 344 -25.85 27.57 21.75
C ASN A 344 -25.19 28.02 20.42
N LEU A 345 -25.53 27.37 19.31
CA LEU A 345 -25.27 27.78 17.92
C LEU A 345 -26.59 28.17 17.26
#